data_AF-A0A957M6H8-F1
#
_entry.id   AF-A0A957M6H8-F1
#
_cell.length_a   1.000
_cell.length_b   1.000
_cell.length_c   1.000
_cell.angle_alpha   90.00
_cell.angle_beta   90.00
_cell.angle_gamma   90.00
#
_symmetry.space_group_name_H-M   'P 1'
#
loop_
_entity.id
_entity.type
_entity.pdbx_description
1 polymer ?
#
loop_
_entity_poly.entity_id
_entity_poly.type
_entity_poly.pdbx_seq_one_letter_code
_entity_poly.pdbx_strand_id
1 'polypeptide(L)'
;MDATARRAELWGLLGDLPPRDRPIAASVVWQQDRGAYILERLTLDLNGEETVPAYFARPHGDGPFPAVLYNHAHGGDYALGKEEFIRGRDALQQPPYAEALTSQGYAALCIEHWMFGERRGRTESALFKLMLWRGQ
;
A
#
# COMPACT_ATOMS: atom_id res chain seq x y z
N MET A 1 27.64 16.54 5.77
CA MET A 1 26.74 16.81 4.64
C MET A 1 25.45 17.44 5.16
N ASP A 2 24.93 18.45 4.45
CA ASP A 2 23.62 19.02 4.76
C ASP A 2 22.47 18.07 4.36
N ALA A 3 21.23 18.45 4.67
CA ALA A 3 20.06 17.63 4.37
C ALA A 3 19.81 17.41 2.86
N THR A 4 20.18 18.38 2.02
CA THR A 4 20.01 18.32 0.57
C THR A 4 20.98 17.32 -0.04
N ALA A 5 22.26 17.39 0.34
CA ALA A 5 23.29 16.46 -0.10
C ALA A 5 22.97 15.02 0.29
N ARG A 6 22.54 14.80 1.55
CA ARG A 6 22.11 13.45 2.01
C ARG A 6 20.89 12.92 1.27
N ARG A 7 19.94 13.80 0.91
CA ARG A 7 18.76 13.41 0.12
C ARG A 7 19.18 13.01 -1.30
N ALA A 8 20.08 13.74 -1.93
CA ALA A 8 20.59 13.41 -3.26
C ALA A 8 21.33 12.06 -3.25
N GLU A 9 22.18 11.84 -2.25
CA GLU A 9 22.86 10.56 -2.04
C GLU A 9 21.87 9.41 -1.87
N LEU A 10 20.87 9.56 -0.98
CA LEU A 10 19.84 8.53 -0.78
C LEU A 10 19.11 8.18 -2.08
N TRP A 11 18.74 9.18 -2.89
CA TRP A 11 18.11 8.92 -4.19
C TRP A 11 19.02 8.17 -5.15
N GLY A 12 20.32 8.49 -5.16
CA GLY A 12 21.30 7.77 -5.99
C GLY A 12 21.50 6.31 -5.58
N LEU A 13 21.28 5.98 -4.30
CA LEU A 13 21.38 4.60 -3.78
C LEU A 13 20.17 3.72 -4.12
N LEU A 14 19.04 4.32 -4.53
CA LEU A 14 17.84 3.56 -4.90
C LEU A 14 17.89 3.02 -6.34
N GLY A 15 18.96 3.31 -7.09
CA GLY A 15 19.11 2.90 -8.49
C GLY A 15 18.36 3.79 -9.46
N ASP A 16 18.15 3.30 -10.68
CA ASP A 16 17.38 4.00 -11.70
C ASP A 16 15.91 4.02 -11.32
N LEU A 17 15.38 5.22 -11.10
CA LEU A 17 13.98 5.41 -10.74
C LEU A 17 13.11 5.53 -11.99
N PRO A 18 11.87 5.01 -11.97
CA PRO A 18 10.97 5.19 -13.09
C PRO A 18 10.64 6.68 -13.30
N PRO A 19 10.30 7.10 -14.54
CA PRO A 19 9.74 8.41 -14.82
C PRO A 19 8.52 8.69 -13.92
N ARG A 20 8.39 9.94 -13.45
CA ARG A 20 7.33 10.36 -12.51
C ARG A 20 6.21 11.18 -13.16
N ASP A 21 6.27 11.33 -14.47
CA ASP A 21 5.33 12.10 -15.30
C ASP A 21 4.11 11.28 -15.74
N ARG A 22 4.09 9.97 -15.48
CA ARG A 22 2.91 9.13 -15.70
C ARG A 22 1.76 9.55 -14.77
N PRO A 23 0.54 9.74 -15.29
CA PRO A 23 -0.63 9.96 -14.44
C PRO A 23 -0.97 8.69 -13.65
N ILE A 24 -1.25 8.85 -12.36
CA ILE A 24 -1.82 7.80 -11.51
C ILE A 24 -3.34 7.81 -11.64
N ALA A 25 -3.97 6.65 -11.47
CA ALA A 25 -5.43 6.51 -11.48
C ALA A 25 -5.91 5.63 -10.32
N ALA A 26 -7.13 5.88 -9.85
CA ALA A 26 -7.79 5.10 -8.82
C ALA A 26 -9.27 4.90 -9.18
N SER A 27 -9.79 3.69 -9.02
CA SER A 27 -11.20 3.37 -9.14
C SER A 27 -11.72 2.67 -7.89
N VAL A 28 -12.87 3.11 -7.40
CA VAL A 28 -13.58 2.42 -6.32
C VAL A 28 -14.25 1.18 -6.90
N VAL A 29 -13.91 0.01 -6.35
CA VAL A 29 -14.54 -1.27 -6.68
C VAL A 29 -15.81 -1.45 -5.87
N TRP A 30 -15.74 -1.18 -4.56
CA TRP A 30 -16.88 -1.18 -3.66
C TRP A 30 -16.61 -0.33 -2.42
N GLN A 31 -17.69 0.04 -1.74
CA GLN A 31 -17.68 0.70 -0.42
C GLN A 31 -18.55 -0.09 0.55
N GLN A 32 -18.11 -0.22 1.80
CA GLN A 32 -18.83 -0.88 2.89
C GLN A 32 -18.74 -0.05 4.17
N ASP A 33 -19.87 0.16 4.84
CA ASP A 33 -19.89 0.64 6.22
C ASP A 33 -19.62 -0.53 7.17
N ARG A 34 -18.58 -0.41 8.01
CA ARG A 34 -18.18 -1.42 9.00
C ARG A 34 -18.61 -1.07 10.42
N GLY A 35 -19.52 -0.11 10.57
CA GLY A 35 -20.01 0.39 11.86
C GLY A 35 -19.04 1.37 12.50
N ALA A 36 -17.77 1.01 12.64
CA ALA A 36 -16.74 1.89 13.21
C ALA A 36 -16.11 2.86 12.19
N TYR A 37 -16.14 2.50 10.90
CA TYR A 37 -15.54 3.28 9.81
C TYR A 37 -16.13 2.86 8.46
N ILE A 38 -15.92 3.68 7.43
CA ILE A 38 -16.18 3.34 6.03
C ILE A 38 -14.93 2.72 5.42
N LEU A 39 -15.09 1.57 4.76
CA LEU A 39 -14.04 0.89 4.02
C LEU A 39 -14.35 0.92 2.52
N GLU A 40 -13.41 1.39 1.73
CA GLU A 40 -13.43 1.34 0.27
C GLU A 40 -12.38 0.34 -0.22
N ARG A 41 -12.78 -0.48 -1.19
CA ARG A 41 -11.87 -1.28 -2.00
C ARG A 41 -11.56 -0.51 -3.26
N LEU A 42 -10.27 -0.33 -3.52
CA LEU A 42 -9.79 0.40 -4.68
C LEU A 42 -8.98 -0.52 -5.61
N THR A 43 -8.98 -0.17 -6.89
CA THR A 43 -7.95 -0.59 -7.85
C THR A 43 -7.17 0.65 -8.27
N LEU A 44 -5.84 0.60 -8.15
CA LEU A 44 -4.94 1.70 -8.50
C LEU A 44 -4.09 1.35 -9.72
N ASP A 45 -3.83 2.33 -10.58
CA ASP A 45 -2.74 2.30 -11.57
C ASP A 45 -1.67 3.27 -11.12
N LEU A 46 -0.51 2.74 -10.75
CA LEU A 46 0.59 3.51 -10.14
C LEU A 46 1.83 3.58 -11.01
N ASN A 47 2.18 2.48 -11.68
CA ASN A 47 3.46 2.35 -12.38
C ASN A 47 3.32 1.82 -13.82
N GLY A 48 2.09 1.50 -14.28
CA GLY A 48 1.85 0.95 -15.61
C GLY A 48 2.28 -0.51 -15.81
N GLU A 49 2.70 -1.22 -14.77
CA GLU A 49 3.12 -2.63 -14.84
C GLU A 49 1.96 -3.58 -14.51
N GLU A 50 1.35 -3.39 -13.34
CA GLU A 50 0.19 -4.16 -12.89
C GLU A 50 -0.71 -3.28 -12.03
N THR A 51 -2.01 -3.57 -12.04
CA THR A 51 -2.96 -2.88 -11.16
C THR A 51 -2.65 -3.22 -9.71
N VAL A 52 -2.79 -2.23 -8.85
CA VAL A 52 -2.48 -2.34 -7.42
C VAL A 52 -3.78 -2.29 -6.65
N PRO A 53 -4.27 -3.43 -6.15
CA PRO A 53 -5.45 -3.42 -5.33
C PRO A 53 -5.16 -2.78 -3.96
N ALA A 54 -6.09 -1.99 -3.44
CA ALA A 54 -5.92 -1.30 -2.16
C ALA A 54 -7.19 -1.27 -1.29
N TYR A 55 -7.01 -0.97 -0.01
CA TYR A 55 -8.07 -0.58 0.91
C TYR A 55 -7.87 0.86 1.34
N PHE A 56 -8.94 1.64 1.34
CA PHE A 56 -8.97 2.96 1.94
C PHE A 56 -10.03 2.96 3.05
N ALA A 57 -9.61 3.20 4.28
CA ALA A 57 -10.50 3.31 5.43
C ALA A 57 -10.59 4.77 5.86
N ARG A 58 -11.79 5.24 6.20
CA ARG A 58 -12.01 6.60 6.72
C ARG A 58 -13.06 6.65 7.82
N PRO A 59 -12.97 7.62 8.75
CA PRO A 59 -14.04 7.86 9.71
C PRO A 59 -15.36 8.24 9.01
N HIS A 60 -16.47 8.12 9.74
CA HIS A 60 -17.74 8.74 9.36
C HIS A 60 -17.66 10.27 9.47
N GLY A 61 -18.53 10.95 8.73
CA GLY A 61 -18.60 12.42 8.69
C GLY A 61 -17.92 13.01 7.47
N ASP A 62 -17.96 14.34 7.41
CA ASP A 62 -17.42 15.11 6.30
C ASP A 62 -15.96 15.45 6.59
N GLY A 63 -15.07 15.10 5.66
CA GLY A 63 -13.64 15.39 5.75
C GLY A 63 -13.29 16.88 5.56
N PRO A 64 -12.01 17.22 5.31
CA PRO A 64 -10.89 16.31 5.05
C PRO A 64 -10.36 15.64 6.31
N PHE A 65 -9.89 14.39 6.17
CA PHE A 65 -9.19 13.67 7.22
C PHE A 65 -7.68 13.69 6.94
N PRO A 66 -6.82 13.83 7.97
CA PRO A 66 -5.41 13.50 7.82
C PRO A 66 -5.28 12.03 7.38
N ALA A 67 -4.39 11.75 6.42
CA ALA A 67 -4.26 10.43 5.81
C ALA A 67 -2.94 9.75 6.18
N VAL A 68 -3.02 8.45 6.50
CA VAL A 68 -1.86 7.59 6.77
C VAL A 68 -1.71 6.56 5.65
N LEU A 69 -0.52 6.45 5.06
CA LEU A 69 -0.17 5.33 4.19
C LEU A 69 0.33 4.18 5.05
N TYR A 70 -0.45 3.10 5.12
CA TYR A 70 -0.12 1.88 5.86
C TYR A 70 0.49 0.83 4.93
N ASN A 71 1.74 0.50 5.18
CA ASN A 71 2.46 -0.56 4.48
C ASN A 71 2.32 -1.85 5.30
N HIS A 72 1.64 -2.86 4.75
CA HIS A 72 1.51 -4.14 5.43
C HIS A 72 2.87 -4.83 5.57
N ALA A 73 3.03 -5.66 6.59
CA ALA A 73 4.29 -6.34 6.83
C ALA A 73 4.55 -7.42 5.77
N HIS A 74 5.83 -7.72 5.54
CA HIS A 74 6.23 -8.88 4.75
C HIS A 74 5.83 -10.17 5.48
N GLY A 75 6.25 -10.33 6.73
CA GLY A 75 5.70 -11.33 7.65
C GLY A 75 5.86 -12.80 7.32
N GLY A 76 6.39 -13.16 6.15
CA GLY A 76 6.40 -14.53 5.62
C GLY A 76 5.03 -15.03 5.13
N ASP A 77 3.97 -14.23 5.32
CA ASP A 77 2.61 -14.56 4.93
C ASP A 77 2.24 -13.80 3.65
N TYR A 78 2.63 -14.37 2.52
CA TYR A 78 2.29 -13.85 1.21
C TYR A 78 0.78 -13.80 0.95
N ALA A 79 -0.02 -14.58 1.69
CA ALA A 79 -1.46 -14.65 1.49
C ALA A 79 -2.22 -13.50 2.13
N LEU A 80 -1.76 -13.04 3.30
CA LEU A 80 -2.44 -12.00 4.06
C LEU A 80 -2.43 -10.65 3.33
N GLY A 81 -1.23 -10.15 3.00
CA GLY A 81 -1.08 -8.88 2.29
C GLY A 81 -1.85 -7.73 2.95
N LYS A 82 -2.53 -6.90 2.16
CA LYS A 82 -3.36 -5.79 2.65
C LYS A 82 -4.52 -6.22 3.57
N GLU A 83 -4.93 -7.51 3.59
CA GLU A 83 -5.97 -7.96 4.53
C GLU A 83 -5.50 -7.78 5.99
N GLU A 84 -4.18 -7.74 6.24
CA GLU A 84 -3.58 -7.37 7.52
C GLU A 84 -4.13 -6.04 8.05
N PHE A 85 -4.42 -5.09 7.16
CA PHE A 85 -4.92 -3.77 7.54
C PHE A 85 -6.27 -3.82 8.26
N ILE A 86 -7.14 -4.77 7.88
CA ILE A 86 -8.51 -4.89 8.42
C ILE A 86 -8.70 -6.11 9.32
N ARG A 87 -7.82 -7.12 9.25
CA ARG A 87 -7.87 -8.34 10.07
C ARG A 87 -6.79 -8.39 11.14
N GLY A 88 -5.73 -7.59 10.98
CA GLY A 88 -4.56 -7.62 11.84
C GLY A 88 -3.72 -8.88 11.64
N ARG A 89 -2.77 -9.05 12.54
CA ARG A 89 -2.01 -10.29 12.75
C ARG A 89 -1.48 -10.32 14.18
N ASP A 90 -1.15 -11.50 14.68
CA ASP A 90 -0.78 -11.71 16.09
C ASP A 90 0.40 -10.86 16.57
N ALA A 91 1.35 -10.57 15.68
CA ALA A 91 2.54 -9.78 16.00
C ALA A 91 2.30 -8.25 16.03
N LEU A 92 1.10 -7.77 15.68
CA LEU A 92 0.78 -6.34 15.57
C LEU A 92 -0.31 -5.91 16.57
N GLN A 93 -0.45 -4.59 16.70
CA GLN A 93 -1.45 -3.95 17.56
C GLN A 93 -2.88 -4.46 17.27
N GLN A 94 -3.70 -4.48 18.32
CA GLN A 94 -5.16 -4.69 18.24
C GLN A 94 -5.91 -3.46 18.79
N PRO A 95 -7.00 -2.98 18.15
CA PRO A 95 -7.61 -3.51 16.93
C PRO A 95 -6.71 -3.29 15.69
N PRO A 96 -7.02 -3.93 14.55
CA PRO A 96 -6.28 -3.74 13.31
C PRO A 96 -6.18 -2.26 12.91
N TYR A 97 -5.13 -1.90 12.18
CA TYR A 97 -4.80 -0.50 11.91
C TYR A 97 -5.90 0.30 11.19
N ALA A 98 -6.75 -0.34 10.39
CA ALA A 98 -7.90 0.35 9.80
C ALA A 98 -8.81 0.97 10.88
N GLU A 99 -9.13 0.20 11.92
CA GLU A 99 -9.97 0.67 13.03
C GLU A 99 -9.17 1.57 14.00
N ALA A 100 -7.93 1.21 14.31
CA ALA A 100 -7.11 1.99 15.23
C ALA A 100 -6.83 3.42 14.71
N LEU A 101 -6.65 3.59 13.39
CA LEU A 101 -6.42 4.89 12.77
C LEU A 101 -7.73 5.67 12.59
N THR A 102 -8.80 5.03 12.12
CA THR A 102 -10.08 5.70 11.90
C THR A 102 -10.75 6.14 13.21
N SER A 103 -10.61 5.37 14.30
CA SER A 103 -11.06 5.78 15.64
C SER A 103 -10.34 7.03 16.17
N GLN A 104 -9.17 7.37 15.63
CA GLN A 104 -8.42 8.58 15.95
C GLN A 104 -8.67 9.73 14.95
N GLY A 105 -9.61 9.57 14.02
CA GLY A 105 -9.95 10.59 13.02
C GLY A 105 -9.04 10.61 11.79
N TYR A 106 -8.17 9.61 11.61
CA TYR A 106 -7.34 9.49 10.41
C TYR A 106 -8.05 8.66 9.34
N ALA A 107 -7.94 9.09 8.08
CA ALA A 107 -8.10 8.18 6.97
C ALA A 107 -6.81 7.37 6.77
N ALA A 108 -6.90 6.20 6.17
CA ALA A 108 -5.74 5.36 5.94
C ALA A 108 -5.85 4.55 4.64
N LEU A 109 -4.76 4.52 3.87
CA LEU A 109 -4.62 3.76 2.63
C LEU A 109 -3.66 2.61 2.87
N CYS A 110 -4.07 1.39 2.53
CA CYS A 110 -3.18 0.22 2.46
C CYS A 110 -3.21 -0.36 1.05
N ILE A 111 -2.06 -0.39 0.39
CA ILE A 111 -1.91 -0.98 -0.94
C ILE A 111 -1.36 -2.40 -0.83
N GLU A 112 -1.75 -3.26 -1.76
CA GLU A 112 -1.13 -4.58 -1.90
C GLU A 112 0.31 -4.41 -2.44
N HIS A 113 1.30 -4.88 -1.68
CA HIS A 113 2.67 -4.94 -2.19
C HIS A 113 2.80 -6.01 -3.28
N TRP A 114 3.84 -5.87 -4.11
CA TRP A 114 4.19 -6.87 -5.11
C TRP A 114 4.30 -8.25 -4.45
N MET A 115 3.75 -9.29 -5.09
CA MET A 115 3.82 -10.67 -4.63
C MET A 115 2.95 -11.03 -3.42
N PHE A 116 2.16 -10.10 -2.89
CA PHE A 116 1.27 -10.33 -1.75
C PHE A 116 -0.20 -10.34 -2.15
N GLY A 117 -1.02 -11.03 -1.35
CA GLY A 117 -2.47 -11.05 -1.45
C GLY A 117 -2.96 -11.33 -2.87
N GLU A 118 -3.59 -10.33 -3.49
CA GLU A 118 -4.15 -10.45 -4.85
C GLU A 118 -3.12 -10.27 -5.97
N ARG A 119 -1.89 -9.85 -5.65
CA ARG A 119 -0.75 -9.70 -6.58
C ARG A 119 0.23 -10.88 -6.51
N ARG A 120 -0.19 -11.99 -5.90
CA ARG A 120 0.55 -13.26 -5.89
C ARG A 120 0.58 -13.91 -7.28
N GLY A 121 1.41 -14.96 -7.42
CA GLY A 121 1.45 -15.82 -8.60
C GLY A 121 2.85 -16.13 -9.11
N ARG A 122 3.85 -15.36 -8.65
CA ARG A 122 5.28 -15.63 -8.85
C ARG A 122 5.94 -15.75 -7.47
N THR A 123 7.21 -16.15 -7.41
CA THR A 123 8.03 -15.95 -6.20
C THR A 123 8.84 -14.67 -6.33
N GLU A 124 9.33 -14.13 -5.22
CA GLU A 124 10.20 -12.95 -5.23
C GLU A 124 11.43 -13.17 -6.13
N SER A 125 12.09 -14.32 -6.00
CA SER A 125 13.25 -14.67 -6.84
C SER A 125 12.89 -14.76 -8.33
N ALA A 126 11.71 -15.29 -8.66
CA ALA A 126 11.27 -15.37 -10.05
C ALA A 126 11.00 -13.98 -10.63
N LEU A 127 10.33 -13.10 -9.88
CA LEU A 127 10.07 -11.73 -10.32
C LEU A 127 11.37 -10.94 -10.46
N PHE A 128 12.26 -11.03 -9.47
CA PHE A 128 13.57 -10.38 -9.51
C PHE A 128 14.37 -10.79 -10.76
N LYS A 129 14.47 -12.09 -11.05
CA LYS A 129 15.16 -12.59 -12.25
C LYS A 129 14.47 -12.14 -13.55
N LEU A 130 13.14 -12.07 -13.56
CA LEU A 130 12.38 -11.59 -14.71
C LEU A 130 12.67 -10.12 -14.99
N MET A 131 12.74 -9.28 -13.95
CA MET A 131 13.07 -7.85 -14.08
C MET A 131 14.50 -7.67 -14.61
N LEU A 132 15.48 -8.37 -14.02
CA LEU A 132 16.85 -8.36 -14.53
C LEU A 132 16.94 -8.78 -16.01
N TRP A 133 16.21 -9.83 -16.40
CA TRP A 133 16.16 -10.29 -17.78
C TRP A 133 15.58 -9.24 -18.75
N ARG A 134 14.65 -8.41 -18.26
CA ARG A 134 14.03 -7.33 -19.03
C ARG A 134 14.82 -6.01 -18.97
N GLY A 135 15.91 -5.95 -18.21
CA GLY A 135 16.65 -4.71 -17.96
C GLY A 135 15.87 -3.73 -17.08
N GLN A 136 15.09 -4.25 -16.13
CA GLN A 136 14.32 -3.51 -15.13
C GLN A 136 14.92 -3.69 -13.73
#